data_AF-A0AAU9H5K5-F1
#
_entry.id   AF-A0AAU9H5K5-F1
#
_cell.length_a   1.000
_cell.length_b   1.000
_cell.length_c   1.000
_cell.angle_alpha   90.00
_cell.angle_beta   90.00
_cell.angle_gamma   90.00
#
_symmetry.space_group_name_H-M   'P 1'
#
loop_
_entity.id
_entity.type
_entity.pdbx_description
1 polymer ?
#
loop_
_entity_poly.entity_id
_entity_poly.type
_entity_poly.pdbx_seq_one_letter_code
_entity_poly.pdbx_strand_id
1 'polypeptide(L)'
;MPTIETESGSLEAIPGTPPDWLYPPKGDAFAARNVFALDIDYQEESPMFKVSDTHFAATWLLDERAPKVTPPSPILKRWEKWSKMKEK
;
A
#
# COMPACT_ATOMS: atom_id res chain seq x y z
N MET A 1 6.31 7.17 -7.36
CA MET A 1 7.65 7.20 -7.97
C MET A 1 8.41 8.43 -7.50
N PRO A 2 9.71 8.29 -7.15
CA PRO A 2 10.59 9.43 -6.90
C PRO A 2 10.69 10.32 -8.15
N THR A 3 10.80 11.62 -7.92
CA THR A 3 10.96 12.66 -8.95
C THR A 3 12.31 13.34 -8.80
N ILE A 4 12.77 14.05 -9.83
CA ILE A 4 14.04 14.80 -9.81
C ILE A 4 14.08 15.83 -8.66
N GLU A 5 12.92 16.41 -8.32
CA GLU A 5 12.75 17.34 -7.19
C GLU A 5 12.61 16.65 -5.81
N THR A 6 12.68 15.32 -5.74
CA THR A 6 12.61 14.63 -4.45
C THR A 6 13.93 14.88 -3.72
N GLU A 7 13.90 15.70 -2.66
CA GLU A 7 14.99 15.79 -1.68
C GLU A 7 15.11 14.43 -0.97
N SER A 8 15.71 13.45 -1.63
CA SER A 8 15.69 12.07 -1.19
C SER A 8 16.87 11.79 -0.27
N GLY A 9 16.58 11.40 0.97
CA GLY A 9 17.42 10.43 1.67
C GLY A 9 17.51 9.10 0.90
N SER A 10 18.17 8.10 1.49
CA SER A 10 18.28 6.75 0.91
C SER A 10 16.92 6.21 0.47
N LEU A 11 16.84 5.61 -0.72
CA LEU A 11 15.65 4.89 -1.17
C LEU A 11 15.45 3.69 -0.23
N GLU A 12 14.23 3.56 0.31
CA GLU A 12 13.87 2.42 1.15
C GLU A 12 13.54 1.23 0.27
N ALA A 13 14.30 0.14 0.44
CA ALA A 13 13.97 -1.14 -0.16
C ALA A 13 12.88 -1.82 0.68
N ILE A 14 11.99 -2.57 0.02
CA ILE A 14 11.03 -3.43 0.73
C ILE A 14 11.84 -4.53 1.44
N PRO A 15 11.83 -4.59 2.78
CA PRO A 15 12.61 -5.57 3.50
C PRO A 15 11.99 -6.98 3.35
N GLY A 16 12.82 -8.01 3.58
CA GLY A 16 12.40 -9.41 3.58
C GLY A 16 12.66 -10.15 2.27
N THR A 17 12.23 -11.41 2.23
CA THR A 17 12.48 -12.35 1.13
C THR A 17 11.17 -12.63 0.39
N PRO A 18 11.19 -12.86 -0.94
CA PRO A 18 10.04 -13.38 -1.65
C PRO A 18 9.50 -14.68 -1.02
N PRO A 19 8.19 -14.94 -1.09
CA PRO A 19 7.60 -16.18 -0.58
C PRO A 19 8.10 -17.39 -1.36
N ASP A 20 8.13 -18.55 -0.68
CA ASP A 20 8.39 -19.83 -1.33
C ASP A 20 7.18 -20.24 -2.18
N TRP A 21 7.42 -20.62 -3.43
CA TRP A 21 6.38 -21.05 -4.37
C TRP A 21 5.88 -22.47 -4.10
N LEU A 22 6.71 -23.33 -3.51
CA LEU A 22 6.33 -24.72 -3.19
C LEU A 22 5.45 -24.77 -1.95
N TYR A 23 5.64 -23.82 -1.03
CA TYR A 23 4.92 -23.70 0.22
C TYR A 23 4.42 -22.26 0.38
N PRO A 24 3.42 -21.85 -0.41
CA PRO A 24 2.90 -20.50 -0.34
C PRO A 24 2.30 -20.22 1.05
N PRO A 25 2.40 -18.96 1.53
CA PRO A 25 1.71 -18.55 2.74
C PRO A 25 0.19 -18.69 2.55
N LYS A 26 -0.53 -18.89 3.66
CA LYS A 26 -1.99 -19.16 3.62
C LYS A 26 -2.84 -17.94 3.25
N GLY A 27 -2.41 -16.76 3.69
CA GLY A 27 -3.06 -15.50 3.36
C GLY A 27 -2.28 -14.73 2.29
N ASP A 28 -2.29 -13.40 2.37
CA ASP A 28 -1.58 -12.52 1.46
C ASP A 28 -0.06 -12.81 1.45
N ALA A 29 0.44 -13.15 0.27
CA ALA A 29 1.86 -13.35 -0.01
C ALA A 29 2.74 -12.13 0.29
N PHE A 30 2.15 -10.94 0.39
CA PHE A 30 2.82 -9.70 0.73
C PHE A 30 2.79 -9.37 2.23
N ALA A 31 1.96 -10.04 3.03
CA ALA A 31 1.74 -9.73 4.45
C ALA A 31 3.06 -9.63 5.25
N ALA A 32 3.97 -10.60 5.08
CA ALA A 32 5.26 -10.64 5.79
C ALA A 32 6.21 -9.47 5.46
N ARG A 33 5.97 -8.73 4.38
CA ARG A 33 6.80 -7.59 3.92
C ARG A 33 6.03 -6.26 3.99
N ASN A 34 4.79 -6.28 4.45
CA ASN A 34 3.92 -5.12 4.54
C ASN A 34 3.90 -4.57 5.97
N VAL A 35 4.32 -3.33 6.16
CA VAL A 35 4.30 -2.63 7.46
C VAL A 35 2.86 -2.37 7.94
N PHE A 36 1.89 -2.38 7.03
CA PHE A 36 0.47 -2.17 7.29
C PHE A 36 -0.35 -3.47 7.22
N ALA A 37 0.30 -4.64 7.30
CA ALA A 37 -0.41 -5.92 7.33
C ALA A 37 -1.31 -6.01 8.57
N LEU A 38 -2.54 -6.45 8.35
CA LEU A 38 -3.50 -6.82 9.39
C LEU A 38 -3.35 -8.30 9.73
N ASP A 39 -3.81 -8.71 10.92
CA ASP A 39 -3.75 -10.12 11.34
C ASP A 39 -4.52 -11.04 10.39
N ILE A 40 -5.56 -10.53 9.74
CA ILE A 40 -6.34 -11.25 8.72
C ILE A 40 -5.54 -11.49 7.44
N ASP A 41 -4.61 -10.61 7.06
CA ASP A 41 -3.76 -10.80 5.88
C ASP A 41 -2.90 -12.07 6.01
N TYR A 42 -2.57 -12.54 7.22
CA TYR A 42 -1.84 -13.79 7.42
C TYR A 42 -2.72 -15.05 7.36
N GLN A 43 -4.04 -14.88 7.44
CA GLN A 43 -5.00 -15.98 7.51
C GLN A 43 -5.73 -16.19 6.18
N GLU A 44 -6.14 -15.11 5.51
CA GLU A 44 -6.98 -15.15 4.32
C GLU A 44 -6.60 -14.06 3.31
N GLU A 45 -6.62 -14.41 2.02
CA GLU A 45 -6.45 -13.45 0.94
C GLU A 45 -7.65 -12.50 0.82
N SER A 46 -7.39 -11.21 0.69
CA SER A 46 -8.46 -10.22 0.53
C SER A 46 -9.18 -10.34 -0.82
N PRO A 47 -10.48 -10.04 -0.88
CA PRO A 47 -11.19 -9.95 -2.14
C PRO A 47 -10.72 -8.74 -2.98
N MET A 48 -11.09 -8.73 -4.26
CA MET A 48 -10.76 -7.64 -5.17
C MET A 48 -11.75 -6.47 -4.97
N PHE A 49 -11.27 -5.35 -4.41
CA PHE A 49 -12.08 -4.15 -4.22
C PHE A 49 -12.00 -3.23 -5.45
N LYS A 50 -13.14 -2.73 -5.90
CA LYS A 50 -13.23 -1.71 -6.96
C LYS A 50 -13.17 -0.32 -6.33
N VAL A 51 -12.08 0.41 -6.56
CA VAL A 51 -11.89 1.79 -6.05
C VAL A 51 -12.42 2.82 -7.06
N SER A 52 -12.23 2.56 -8.35
CA SER A 52 -12.80 3.35 -9.45
C SER A 52 -13.03 2.45 -10.67
N ASP A 53 -13.55 3.00 -11.76
CA ASP A 53 -13.80 2.21 -12.99
C ASP A 53 -12.54 1.58 -13.59
N THR A 54 -11.37 2.17 -13.35
CA THR A 54 -10.08 1.68 -13.86
C THR A 54 -9.12 1.24 -12.76
N HIS A 55 -9.51 1.30 -11.48
CA HIS A 55 -8.65 1.00 -10.35
C HIS A 55 -9.26 -0.08 -9.45
N PHE A 56 -8.50 -1.14 -9.25
CA PHE A 56 -8.83 -2.25 -8.37
C PHE A 56 -7.67 -2.51 -7.40
N ALA A 57 -7.98 -2.84 -6.15
CA ALA A 57 -7.00 -3.17 -5.12
C ALA A 57 -7.46 -4.36 -4.28
N ALA A 58 -6.56 -5.32 -4.04
CA ALA A 58 -6.80 -6.47 -3.17
C ALA A 58 -6.10 -6.16 -1.85
N THR A 59 -6.84 -5.60 -0.90
CA THR A 59 -6.30 -5.31 0.42
C THR A 59 -7.41 -5.22 1.45
N TRP A 60 -7.21 -5.83 2.61
CA TRP A 60 -8.13 -5.71 3.74
C TRP A 60 -8.20 -4.28 4.30
N LEU A 61 -7.26 -3.39 3.96
CA LEU A 61 -7.31 -1.97 4.35
C LEU A 61 -8.47 -1.19 3.72
N LEU A 62 -9.11 -1.72 2.68
CA LEU A 62 -10.30 -1.13 2.06
C LEU A 62 -11.62 -1.64 2.66
N ASP A 63 -11.57 -2.62 3.56
CA ASP A 63 -12.75 -3.10 4.27
C ASP A 63 -13.24 -2.05 5.27
N GLU A 64 -14.56 -1.98 5.49
CA GLU A 64 -15.17 -1.03 6.42
C GLU A 64 -14.69 -1.21 7.88
N ARG A 65 -14.28 -2.43 8.23
CA ARG A 65 -13.79 -2.79 9.58
C ARG A 65 -12.32 -2.46 9.78
N ALA A 66 -11.60 -2.09 8.72
CA ALA A 66 -10.18 -1.82 8.78
C ALA A 66 -9.86 -0.55 9.58
N PRO A 67 -8.72 -0.51 10.28
CA PRO A 67 -8.27 0.71 10.94
C PRO A 67 -8.01 1.80 9.89
N LYS A 68 -8.37 3.06 10.21
CA LYS A 68 -8.05 4.19 9.35
C LYS A 68 -6.55 4.45 9.38
N VAL A 69 -5.88 4.17 8.27
CA VAL A 69 -4.44 4.43 8.11
C VAL A 69 -4.22 5.78 7.45
N THR A 70 -3.33 6.60 8.04
CA THR A 70 -2.89 7.84 7.42
C THR A 70 -1.72 7.56 6.48
N PRO A 71 -1.78 8.00 5.21
CA PRO A 71 -0.66 7.89 4.28
C PRO A 71 0.60 8.59 4.82
N PRO A 72 1.80 8.11 4.45
CA PRO A 72 3.06 8.71 4.88
C PRO A 72 3.19 10.17 4.42
N SER A 73 3.92 10.98 5.20
CA SER A 73 4.04 12.43 5.00
C SER A 73 4.42 12.88 3.57
N PRO A 74 5.29 12.17 2.82
CA PRO A 74 5.58 12.53 1.43
C PRO A 74 4.36 12.45 0.51
N ILE A 75 3.43 11.53 0.75
CA ILE A 75 2.19 11.38 -0.03
C ILE A 75 1.24 12.54 0.28
N LEU A 76 1.09 12.90 1.56
CA LEU A 76 0.26 14.03 1.98
C LEU A 76 0.72 15.35 1.33
N LYS A 77 2.02 15.64 1.38
CA LYS A 77 2.61 16.83 0.71
C LYS A 77 2.34 16.83 -0.80
N ARG A 78 2.38 15.66 -1.44
CA ARG A 78 2.11 15.53 -2.88
C ARG A 78 0.65 15.79 -3.21
N TRP A 79 -0.29 15.31 -2.39
CA TRP A 79 -1.71 15.60 -2.55
C TRP A 79 -2.01 17.10 -2.41
N GLU A 80 -1.40 17.78 -1.43
CA GLU A 80 -1.51 19.23 -1.29
C GLU A 80 -1.00 19.97 -2.54
N LYS A 81 0.16 19.58 -3.08
CA LYS A 81 0.71 20.16 -4.34
C LYS A 81 -0.27 19.98 -5.50
N TRP A 82 -0.85 18.80 -5.64
CA TRP A 82 -1.83 18.50 -6.70
C TRP A 82 -3.15 19.25 -6.54
N SER A 83 -3.65 19.42 -5.31
CA SER A 83 -4.85 20.22 -5.05
C SER A 83 -4.67 21.66 -5.49
N LYS A 84 -3.53 22.28 -5.12
CA LYS A 84 -3.18 23.65 -5.52
C LYS A 84 -3.03 23.83 -7.03
N MET A 85 -2.60 22.79 -7.75
CA MET A 85 -2.51 22.83 -9.22
C MET A 85 -3.88 22.73 -9.91
N LYS A 86 -4.87 22.05 -9.30
CA LYS A 86 -6.23 21.95 -9.84
C LYS A 86 -7.07 23.22 -9.64
N GLU A 87 -6.74 24.00 -8.61
CA GLU A 87 -7.42 25.27 -8.29
C GLU A 87 -6.95 26.44 -9.17
N LYS A 88 -5.89 26.25 -9.97
CA LYS A 88 -5.28 27.28 -10.83
C LYS A 88 -5.62 27.02 -12.30
#